data_AF-A0A485M5H2-F1
#
_entry.id   AF-A0A485M5H2-F1
#
_cell.length_a   1.000
_cell.length_b   1.000
_cell.length_c   1.000
_cell.angle_alpha   90.00
_cell.angle_beta   90.00
_cell.angle_gamma   90.00
#
_symmetry.space_group_name_H-M   'P 1'
#
loop_
_entity.id
_entity.type
_entity.pdbx_description
1 polymer ?
#
loop_
_entity_poly.entity_id
_entity_poly.type
_entity_poly.pdbx_seq_one_letter_code
_entity_poly.pdbx_strand_id
1 'polypeptide(L)'
;MALWLQELVPEARIAVAHGQVREDELEQVMLDFMNREYDVLVCTTIIENGLDIPNVNTLIVKEAGMMGLAQLYQLRGRVGRSNRLAYAYFTFQRDRVLGEAAEKRLAAIREFTELGSGFKIAMRDMEIRGAGNILGAEQHGHIAAVGFDLYSRLLEEAIREARGEQTSQKIETTIELPVEAYIPDTYIPDTNQKVEIYKRIAGLASLSHLGELEEELVDRFGDPPGPVQNLMAVAKIRVLAGKLKVKTINLLPGQFRLLIGPGHPLTGNDLVDVSTRYPRRVKFNAAGEDFEIKLRLAGDGRGDGREDSRFLLTQLEKFLDVLGKGEEKRAGAALKESPEVVTDHRIKI
;
A
#
# COMPACT_ATOMS: atom_id res chain seq x y z
N MET A 1 35.26 -26.56 -1.94
CA MET A 1 35.00 -25.61 -0.83
C MET A 1 35.27 -26.25 0.52
N ALA A 2 34.62 -27.37 0.86
CA ALA A 2 34.81 -28.04 2.15
C ALA A 2 36.27 -28.45 2.42
N LEU A 3 36.95 -29.06 1.43
CA LEU A 3 38.38 -29.37 1.51
C LEU A 3 39.26 -28.14 1.81
N TRP A 4 39.02 -27.03 1.11
CA TRP A 4 39.74 -25.77 1.34
C TRP A 4 39.47 -25.18 2.74
N LEU A 5 38.23 -25.31 3.25
CA LEU A 5 37.89 -24.89 4.60
C LEU A 5 38.53 -25.80 5.66
N GLN A 6 38.63 -27.11 5.39
CA GLN A 6 39.30 -28.06 6.28
C GLN A 6 40.80 -27.78 6.38
N GLU A 7 41.44 -27.36 5.28
CA GLU A 7 42.83 -26.90 5.29
C GLU A 7 43.01 -25.59 6.06
N LEU A 8 42.03 -24.68 5.97
CA LEU A 8 42.08 -23.37 6.62
C LEU A 8 41.79 -23.44 8.12
N VAL A 9 40.90 -24.33 8.55
CA VAL A 9 40.50 -24.54 9.95
C VAL A 9 40.47 -26.05 10.25
N PRO A 10 41.62 -26.69 10.49
CA PRO A 10 41.72 -28.14 10.68
C PRO A 10 40.95 -28.68 11.88
N GLU A 11 40.75 -27.84 12.90
CA GLU A 11 40.05 -28.17 14.15
C GLU A 11 38.51 -28.22 14.00
N ALA A 12 37.96 -27.66 12.92
CA ALA A 12 36.52 -27.65 12.70
C ALA A 12 36.05 -28.97 12.05
N ARG A 13 34.96 -29.53 12.57
CA ARG A 13 34.25 -30.65 11.94
C ARG A 13 33.29 -30.10 10.90
N ILE A 14 33.56 -30.36 9.62
CA ILE A 14 32.83 -29.78 8.50
C ILE A 14 31.89 -30.81 7.88
N ALA A 15 30.62 -30.46 7.76
CA ALA A 15 29.61 -31.20 6.99
C ALA A 15 29.25 -30.45 5.69
N VAL A 16 28.74 -31.19 4.71
CA VAL A 16 28.30 -30.64 3.42
C VAL A 16 26.86 -31.04 3.14
N ALA A 17 26.03 -30.06 2.78
CA ALA A 17 24.62 -30.26 2.44
C ALA A 17 24.25 -29.52 1.14
N HIS A 18 23.88 -30.25 0.09
CA HIS A 18 23.45 -29.64 -1.18
C HIS A 18 22.32 -30.43 -1.83
N GLY A 19 21.58 -29.81 -2.76
CA GLY A 19 20.38 -30.39 -3.38
C GLY A 19 20.61 -31.60 -4.32
N GLN A 20 21.81 -32.17 -4.35
CA GLN A 20 22.09 -33.43 -5.06
C GLN A 20 22.37 -34.59 -4.09
N VAL A 21 22.41 -34.31 -2.78
CA VAL A 21 22.43 -35.31 -1.71
C VAL A 21 21.04 -35.93 -1.61
N ARG A 22 20.95 -37.23 -1.32
CA ARG A 22 19.67 -37.91 -1.11
C ARG A 22 18.95 -37.34 0.11
N GLU A 23 17.61 -37.30 0.09
CA GLU A 23 16.80 -36.75 1.19
C GLU A 23 17.13 -37.42 2.54
N ASP A 24 17.22 -38.75 2.57
CA ASP A 24 17.56 -39.53 3.77
C ASP A 24 18.93 -39.13 4.37
N GLU A 25 19.91 -38.86 3.51
CA GLU A 25 21.27 -38.50 3.90
C GLU A 25 21.34 -37.03 4.34
N LEU A 26 20.57 -36.16 3.68
CA LEU A 26 20.43 -34.75 4.05
C LEU A 26 19.80 -34.62 5.45
N GLU A 27 18.74 -35.37 5.73
CA GLU A 27 18.09 -35.41 7.04
C GLU A 27 19.07 -35.82 8.14
N GLN A 28 19.85 -36.88 7.91
CA GLN A 28 20.85 -37.35 8.86
C GLN A 28 21.94 -36.29 9.13
N VAL A 29 22.50 -35.68 8.08
CA VAL A 29 23.51 -34.62 8.22
C VAL A 29 22.96 -33.43 9.01
N MET A 30 21.68 -33.09 8.83
CA MET A 30 21.01 -32.04 9.59
C MET A 30 20.84 -32.39 11.07
N LEU A 31 20.41 -33.61 11.38
CA LEU A 31 20.30 -34.11 12.75
C LEU A 31 21.65 -34.08 13.47
N ASP A 32 22.71 -34.56 12.80
CA ASP A 32 24.07 -34.59 13.34
C ASP A 32 24.58 -33.15 13.60
N PHE A 33 24.30 -32.21 12.70
CA PHE A 33 24.65 -30.81 12.88
C PHE A 33 23.88 -30.17 14.05
N MET A 34 22.58 -30.47 14.22
CA MET A 34 21.80 -30.00 15.37
C MET A 34 22.30 -30.58 16.70
N ASN A 35 22.78 -31.82 16.70
CA ASN A 35 23.37 -32.51 17.85
C ASN A 35 24.81 -32.07 18.15
N ARG A 36 25.37 -31.12 17.39
CA ARG A 36 26.75 -30.61 17.53
C ARG A 36 27.84 -31.64 17.23
N GLU A 37 27.54 -32.62 16.39
CA GLU A 37 28.55 -33.53 15.83
C GLU A 37 29.42 -32.84 14.76
N TYR A 38 28.91 -31.76 14.18
CA TYR A 38 29.61 -30.89 13.24
C TYR A 38 29.59 -29.43 13.71
N ASP A 39 30.65 -28.69 13.42
CA ASP A 39 30.82 -27.30 13.81
C ASP A 39 30.47 -26.33 12.66
N VAL A 40 30.70 -26.77 11.42
CA VAL A 40 30.47 -25.96 10.21
C VAL A 40 29.65 -26.74 9.20
N LEU A 41 28.55 -26.16 8.74
CA LEU A 41 27.72 -26.71 7.67
C LEU A 41 27.92 -25.89 6.38
N VAL A 42 28.53 -26.51 5.37
CA VAL A 42 28.69 -25.91 4.04
C VAL A 42 27.49 -26.30 3.20
N CYS A 43 26.67 -25.31 2.84
CA CYS A 43 25.45 -25.56 2.08
C CYS A 43 25.26 -24.67 0.86
N THR A 44 24.45 -25.14 -0.09
CA THR A 44 23.91 -24.34 -1.20
C THR A 44 22.63 -23.62 -0.81
N THR A 45 22.26 -22.59 -1.57
CA THR A 45 21.03 -21.79 -1.35
C THR A 45 19.74 -22.61 -1.32
N ILE A 46 19.69 -23.81 -1.89
CA ILE A 46 18.50 -24.68 -1.98
C ILE A 46 17.97 -25.11 -0.60
N ILE A 47 18.76 -25.01 0.46
CA ILE A 47 18.32 -25.26 1.86
C ILE A 47 17.41 -24.12 2.39
N GLU A 48 16.91 -23.23 1.50
CA GLU A 48 16.00 -22.09 1.76
C GLU A 48 14.58 -22.50 2.23
N ASN A 49 14.21 -23.78 2.28
CA ASN A 49 12.89 -24.16 2.81
C ASN A 49 13.05 -25.06 4.05
N GLY A 50 12.68 -24.52 5.22
CA GLY A 50 12.29 -25.35 6.38
C GLY A 50 13.31 -25.58 7.49
N LEU A 51 14.55 -25.09 7.39
CA LEU A 51 15.56 -25.33 8.43
C LEU A 51 15.78 -24.10 9.33
N ASP A 52 15.14 -24.15 10.50
CA ASP A 52 15.42 -23.30 11.65
C ASP A 52 16.44 -23.99 12.56
N ILE A 53 17.67 -23.46 12.62
CA ILE A 53 18.73 -24.02 13.46
C ILE A 53 19.04 -23.01 14.57
N PRO A 54 18.34 -23.07 15.72
CA PRO A 54 18.42 -22.04 16.76
C PRO A 54 19.83 -21.90 17.37
N ASN A 55 20.67 -22.92 17.24
CA ASN A 55 22.05 -22.95 17.75
C ASN A 55 23.07 -22.25 16.84
N VAL A 56 22.71 -21.86 15.62
CA VAL A 56 23.63 -21.17 14.70
C VAL A 56 23.60 -19.67 14.97
N ASN A 57 24.77 -19.12 15.27
CA ASN A 57 24.97 -17.70 15.54
C ASN A 57 25.84 -17.00 14.48
N THR A 58 26.43 -17.72 13.54
CA THR A 58 27.30 -17.14 12.50
C THR A 58 26.90 -17.62 11.12
N LEU A 59 26.64 -16.68 10.21
CA LEU A 59 26.38 -16.92 8.79
C LEU A 59 27.53 -16.35 7.96
N ILE A 60 28.03 -17.13 7.00
CA ILE A 60 28.98 -16.64 6.00
C ILE A 60 28.40 -16.92 4.62
N VAL A 61 28.12 -15.86 3.86
CA VAL A 61 27.62 -15.94 2.49
C VAL A 61 28.76 -15.63 1.53
N LYS A 62 29.15 -16.63 0.75
CA LYS A 62 30.13 -16.48 -0.32
C LYS A 62 29.50 -15.78 -1.52
N GLU A 63 30.19 -14.82 -2.11
CA GLU A 63 29.78 -14.14 -3.35
C GLU A 63 28.38 -13.50 -3.26
N ALA A 64 28.09 -12.83 -2.14
CA ALA A 64 26.79 -12.25 -1.83
C ALA A 64 26.29 -11.25 -2.90
N GLY A 65 27.20 -10.61 -3.65
CA GLY A 65 26.83 -9.69 -4.74
C GLY A 65 26.05 -10.34 -5.89
N MET A 66 26.10 -11.67 -6.03
CA MET A 66 25.32 -12.41 -7.03
C MET A 66 23.91 -12.80 -6.55
N MET A 67 23.60 -12.60 -5.28
CA MET A 67 22.31 -12.96 -4.68
C MET A 67 21.35 -11.78 -4.64
N GLY A 68 20.05 -12.05 -4.75
CA GLY A 68 19.01 -11.02 -4.59
C GLY A 68 18.92 -10.51 -3.15
N LEU A 69 18.42 -9.28 -2.94
CA LEU A 69 18.38 -8.70 -1.60
C LEU A 69 17.45 -9.50 -0.67
N ALA A 70 16.30 -9.93 -1.19
CA ALA A 70 15.35 -10.77 -0.46
C ALA A 70 16.00 -12.08 0.03
N GLN A 71 16.80 -12.74 -0.82
CA GLN A 71 17.51 -13.97 -0.46
C GLN A 71 18.54 -13.73 0.65
N LEU A 72 19.34 -12.66 0.52
CA LEU A 72 20.33 -12.27 1.55
C LEU A 72 19.64 -11.98 2.89
N TYR A 73 18.47 -11.35 2.86
CA TYR A 73 17.69 -11.07 4.05
C TYR A 73 17.08 -12.31 4.68
N GLN A 74 16.51 -13.21 3.88
CA GLN A 74 15.98 -14.48 4.36
C GLN A 74 17.08 -15.34 5.00
N LEU A 75 18.27 -15.39 4.40
CA LEU A 75 19.43 -16.07 4.98
C LEU A 75 19.84 -15.43 6.31
N ARG A 76 19.89 -14.10 6.39
CA ARG A 76 20.21 -13.39 7.62
C ARG A 76 19.23 -13.70 8.75
N GLY A 77 17.92 -13.76 8.44
CA GLY A 77 16.85 -14.03 9.40
C GLY A 77 16.83 -15.45 9.99
N ARG A 78 17.73 -16.34 9.52
CA ARG A 78 17.90 -17.70 10.06
C ARG A 78 18.93 -17.78 11.18
N VAL A 79 19.69 -16.71 11.41
CA VAL A 79 20.75 -16.68 12.41
C VAL A 79 20.40 -15.62 13.46
N GLY A 80 20.70 -15.89 14.73
CA GLY A 80 20.38 -14.95 15.82
C GLY A 80 18.99 -15.12 16.44
N ARG A 81 18.47 -16.36 16.43
CA ARG A 81 17.22 -16.72 17.14
C ARG A 81 17.44 -17.08 18.62
N SER A 82 18.67 -17.03 19.10
CA SER A 82 19.04 -17.26 20.51
C SER A 82 19.33 -15.94 21.23
N ASN A 83 19.53 -15.98 22.55
CA ASN A 83 19.88 -14.80 23.36
C ASN A 83 21.34 -14.30 23.16
N ARG A 84 22.06 -14.86 22.19
CA ARG A 84 23.45 -14.53 21.87
C ARG A 84 23.51 -13.66 20.62
N LEU A 85 24.44 -12.71 20.62
CA LEU A 85 24.77 -11.92 19.44
C LEU A 85 25.13 -12.85 18.27
N ALA A 86 24.52 -12.58 17.13
CA ALA A 86 24.75 -13.28 15.88
C ALA A 86 25.47 -12.39 14.87
N TYR A 87 26.26 -13.02 14.01
CA TYR A 87 27.07 -12.36 13.00
C TYR A 87 26.72 -12.89 11.61
N ALA A 88 26.60 -12.00 10.63
CA ALA A 88 26.41 -12.35 9.24
C ALA A 88 27.47 -11.66 8.37
N TYR A 89 28.27 -12.46 7.67
CA TYR A 89 29.35 -12.00 6.80
C TYR A 89 28.95 -12.19 5.33
N PHE A 90 28.73 -11.10 4.63
CA PHE A 90 28.46 -11.09 3.18
C PHE A 90 29.76 -10.79 2.44
N THR A 91 30.32 -11.78 1.75
CA THR A 91 31.64 -11.67 1.10
C THR A 91 31.52 -11.50 -0.41
N PHE A 92 32.50 -10.84 -1.01
CA PHE A 92 32.65 -10.68 -2.46
C PHE A 92 34.13 -10.73 -2.85
N GLN A 93 34.43 -10.96 -4.13
CA GLN A 93 35.82 -11.04 -4.61
C GLN A 93 36.46 -9.65 -4.62
N ARG A 94 37.68 -9.53 -4.09
CA ARG A 94 38.41 -8.25 -4.00
C ARG A 94 38.70 -7.62 -5.37
N ASP A 95 38.99 -8.44 -6.38
CA ASP A 95 39.44 -7.98 -7.69
C ASP A 95 38.29 -7.79 -8.69
N ARG A 96 37.04 -7.98 -8.25
CA ARG A 96 35.85 -7.84 -9.08
C ARG A 96 35.19 -6.50 -8.79
N VAL A 97 35.10 -5.65 -9.81
CA VAL A 97 34.31 -4.41 -9.73
C VAL A 97 32.84 -4.80 -9.49
N LEU A 98 32.29 -4.37 -8.36
CA LEU A 98 30.87 -4.53 -8.08
C LEU A 98 30.08 -3.59 -8.99
N GLY A 99 29.03 -4.09 -9.63
CA GLY A 99 28.07 -3.23 -10.30
C GLY A 99 27.34 -2.37 -9.27
N GLU A 100 26.97 -1.15 -9.64
CA GLU A 100 26.31 -0.16 -8.76
C GLU A 100 25.08 -0.76 -8.03
N ALA A 101 24.30 -1.60 -8.72
CA ALA A 101 23.15 -2.30 -8.14
C ALA A 101 23.54 -3.31 -7.04
N ALA A 102 24.66 -4.02 -7.19
CA ALA A 102 25.15 -4.98 -6.21
C ALA A 102 25.73 -4.26 -4.97
N GLU A 103 26.41 -3.13 -5.18
CA GLU A 103 26.92 -2.30 -4.10
C GLU A 103 25.79 -1.70 -3.27
N LYS A 104 24.78 -1.10 -3.93
CA LYS A 104 23.56 -0.59 -3.27
C LYS A 104 22.84 -1.68 -2.48
N ARG A 105 22.79 -2.91 -3.00
CA ARG A 105 22.19 -4.08 -2.34
C ARG A 105 22.94 -4.47 -1.06
N LEU A 106 24.27 -4.58 -1.13
CA LEU A 106 25.11 -4.93 0.01
C LEU A 106 25.18 -3.80 1.05
N ALA A 107 25.03 -2.54 0.65
CA ALA A 107 24.85 -1.42 1.58
C ALA A 107 23.51 -1.50 2.30
N ALA A 108 22.41 -1.75 1.57
CA ALA A 108 21.07 -1.87 2.14
C ALA A 108 20.98 -3.00 3.18
N ILE A 109 21.55 -4.18 2.92
CA ILE A 109 21.52 -5.29 3.90
C ILE A 109 22.28 -4.95 5.21
N ARG A 110 23.26 -4.03 5.15
CA ARG A 110 24.03 -3.54 6.30
C ARG A 110 23.29 -2.46 7.10
N GLU A 111 22.49 -1.63 6.44
CA GLU A 111 21.74 -0.53 7.08
C GLU A 111 20.47 -1.02 7.79
N PHE A 112 19.80 -2.04 7.25
CA PHE A 112 18.55 -2.55 7.81
C PHE A 112 18.78 -3.66 8.85
N THR A 113 19.41 -3.38 9.98
CA THR A 113 19.75 -4.38 11.02
C THR A 113 18.64 -4.68 12.02
N GLU A 114 17.59 -3.87 12.09
CA GLU A 114 16.50 -4.04 13.06
C GLU A 114 15.55 -5.21 12.71
N LEU A 115 15.12 -5.99 13.71
CA LEU A 115 14.05 -6.98 13.57
C LEU A 115 12.76 -6.30 13.06
N GLY A 116 12.11 -6.86 12.03
CA GLY A 116 10.91 -6.27 11.40
C GLY A 116 11.14 -5.45 10.12
N SER A 117 12.39 -5.40 9.63
CA SER A 117 12.80 -4.65 8.44
C SER A 117 12.44 -5.29 7.08
N GLY A 118 11.72 -6.42 7.05
CA GLY A 118 11.43 -7.18 5.82
C GLY A 118 10.67 -6.36 4.77
N PHE A 119 9.76 -5.50 5.21
CA PHE A 119 9.02 -4.59 4.33
C PHE A 119 9.94 -3.54 3.66
N LYS A 120 10.84 -2.91 4.44
CA LYS A 120 11.81 -1.93 3.92
C LYS A 120 12.76 -2.54 2.89
N ILE A 121 13.05 -3.83 3.05
CA ILE A 121 13.99 -4.57 2.21
C ILE A 121 13.33 -5.04 0.92
N ALA A 122 12.07 -5.48 0.97
CA ALA A 122 11.30 -5.77 -0.23
C ALA A 122 11.15 -4.51 -1.12
N MET A 123 10.86 -3.36 -0.51
CA MET A 123 10.81 -2.06 -1.20
C MET A 123 12.14 -1.71 -1.87
N ARG A 124 13.27 -1.86 -1.14
CA ARG A 124 14.59 -1.53 -1.67
C ARG A 124 15.06 -2.52 -2.75
N ASP A 125 14.70 -3.80 -2.66
CA ASP A 125 14.99 -4.81 -3.70
C ASP A 125 14.22 -4.48 -4.99
N MET A 126 12.98 -4.01 -4.85
CA MET A 126 12.14 -3.56 -5.96
C MET A 126 12.72 -2.32 -6.65
N GLU A 127 13.20 -1.34 -5.88
CA GLU A 127 13.91 -0.16 -6.38
C GLU A 127 15.21 -0.55 -7.13
N ILE A 128 16.04 -1.41 -6.54
CA ILE A 128 17.33 -1.84 -7.10
C ILE A 128 17.15 -2.69 -8.37
N ARG A 129 16.10 -3.51 -8.45
CA ARG A 129 15.77 -4.30 -9.65
C ARG A 129 15.16 -3.47 -10.78
N GLY A 130 15.01 -2.16 -10.60
CA GLY A 130 14.47 -1.27 -11.63
C GLY A 130 12.94 -1.24 -11.71
N ALA A 131 12.22 -1.91 -10.80
CA ALA A 131 10.79 -1.64 -10.63
C ALA A 131 10.55 -0.27 -9.95
N GLY A 132 11.59 0.38 -9.42
CA GLY A 132 11.61 1.82 -9.16
C GLY A 132 11.43 2.67 -10.43
N ASN A 133 11.65 2.11 -11.62
CA ASN A 133 11.38 2.77 -12.90
C ASN A 133 9.90 2.66 -13.34
N ILE A 134 9.02 2.12 -12.50
CA ILE A 134 7.56 2.25 -12.68
C ILE A 134 7.10 3.70 -12.48
N LEU A 135 7.90 4.52 -11.78
CA LEU A 135 7.64 5.94 -11.50
C LEU A 135 8.48 6.90 -12.36
N GLY A 136 9.34 6.38 -13.24
CA GLY A 136 10.21 7.17 -14.11
C GLY A 136 9.50 7.62 -15.39
N ALA A 137 9.77 8.85 -15.81
CA ALA A 137 9.20 9.53 -16.97
C ALA A 137 9.52 8.90 -18.35
N GLU A 138 9.92 7.63 -18.43
CA GLU A 138 10.21 6.96 -19.72
C GLU A 138 9.14 5.93 -20.15
N GLN A 139 8.17 5.62 -19.30
CA GLN A 139 7.07 4.69 -19.63
C GLN A 139 5.74 5.46 -19.77
N HIS A 140 5.69 6.34 -20.77
CA HIS A 140 4.45 7.01 -21.18
C HIS A 140 3.52 5.99 -21.86
N GLY A 141 2.36 5.68 -21.28
CA GLY A 141 1.38 4.89 -22.05
C GLY A 141 0.13 4.43 -21.33
N HIS A 142 0.23 3.55 -20.32
CA HIS A 142 -0.93 2.74 -19.90
C HIS A 142 -1.01 2.34 -18.40
N ILE A 143 -0.08 2.77 -17.54
CA ILE A 143 -0.02 2.35 -16.11
C ILE A 143 -0.61 3.42 -15.16
N ALA A 144 -1.39 4.38 -15.66
CA ALA A 144 -1.93 5.46 -14.82
C ALA A 144 -3.24 5.10 -14.06
N ALA A 145 -3.90 3.98 -14.36
CA ALA A 145 -5.26 3.71 -13.85
C ALA A 145 -5.36 2.60 -12.77
N VAL A 146 -4.37 1.70 -12.65
CA VAL A 146 -4.51 0.47 -11.84
C VAL A 146 -3.59 0.46 -10.59
N GLY A 147 -2.58 1.33 -10.54
CA GLY A 147 -1.56 1.32 -9.48
C GLY A 147 -2.05 1.79 -8.11
N PHE A 148 -2.84 2.87 -8.05
CA PHE A 148 -3.28 3.48 -6.79
C PHE A 148 -4.33 2.66 -6.05
N ASP A 149 -5.29 2.08 -6.78
CA ASP A 149 -6.37 1.29 -6.19
C ASP A 149 -5.85 -0.04 -5.65
N LEU A 150 -4.96 -0.71 -6.39
CA LEU A 150 -4.27 -1.91 -5.91
C LEU A 150 -3.33 -1.61 -4.74
N TYR A 151 -2.61 -0.49 -4.78
CA TYR A 151 -1.75 -0.04 -3.69
C TYR A 151 -2.53 0.25 -2.41
N SER A 152 -3.67 0.96 -2.53
CA SER A 152 -4.55 1.26 -1.39
C SER A 152 -5.11 -0.02 -0.79
N ARG A 153 -5.58 -0.96 -1.63
CA ARG A 153 -6.06 -2.28 -1.19
C ARG A 153 -4.99 -3.06 -0.42
N LEU A 154 -3.80 -3.23 -0.98
CA LEU A 154 -2.72 -3.99 -0.35
C LEU A 154 -2.24 -3.35 0.97
N LEU A 155 -2.25 -2.02 1.05
CA LEU A 155 -1.87 -1.29 2.25
C LEU A 155 -2.93 -1.42 3.35
N GLU A 156 -4.22 -1.33 2.99
CA GLU A 156 -5.34 -1.46 3.93
C GLU A 156 -5.44 -2.90 4.45
N GLU A 157 -5.24 -3.89 3.59
CA GLU A 157 -5.21 -5.32 3.92
C GLU A 157 -4.07 -5.63 4.90
N ALA A 158 -2.86 -5.13 4.64
CA ALA A 158 -1.71 -5.28 5.52
C ALA A 158 -1.88 -4.58 6.89
N ILE A 159 -2.54 -3.42 6.93
CA ILE A 159 -2.83 -2.71 8.20
C ILE A 159 -3.90 -3.45 9.01
N ARG A 160 -4.90 -4.04 8.36
CA ARG A 160 -5.98 -4.81 9.01
C ARG A 160 -5.47 -6.14 9.57
N GLU A 161 -4.61 -6.84 8.83
CA GLU A 161 -3.92 -8.03 9.34
C GLU A 161 -3.06 -7.71 10.57
N ALA A 162 -2.33 -6.59 10.54
CA ALA A 162 -1.48 -6.18 11.66
C ALA A 162 -2.27 -5.79 12.93
N ARG A 163 -3.56 -5.44 12.82
CA ARG A 163 -4.43 -5.02 13.95
C ARG A 163 -5.36 -6.12 14.48
N GLY A 164 -5.46 -7.27 13.80
CA GLY A 164 -6.31 -8.38 14.24
C GLY A 164 -7.81 -8.08 14.24
N GLU A 165 -8.26 -7.09 13.47
CA GLU A 165 -9.67 -6.66 13.43
C GLU A 165 -10.52 -7.61 12.56
N GLN A 166 -11.57 -8.21 13.13
CA GLN A 166 -12.57 -8.97 12.37
C GLN A 166 -13.43 -8.05 11.49
N THR A 167 -13.81 -8.62 10.36
CA THR A 167 -14.36 -7.98 9.16
C THR A 167 -15.65 -7.20 9.41
N SER A 168 -15.55 -5.88 9.49
CA SER A 168 -16.58 -4.99 8.99
C SER A 168 -16.21 -4.64 7.55
N GLN A 169 -16.97 -5.15 6.58
CA GLN A 169 -16.82 -4.74 5.18
C GLN A 169 -17.27 -3.28 5.07
N LYS A 170 -16.34 -2.34 5.31
CA LYS A 170 -16.50 -1.00 4.74
C LYS A 170 -16.57 -1.19 3.23
N ILE A 171 -17.60 -0.65 2.61
CA ILE A 171 -17.71 -0.63 1.15
C ILE A 171 -16.51 0.19 0.65
N GLU A 172 -15.50 -0.49 0.11
CA GLU A 172 -14.34 0.14 -0.50
C GLU A 172 -14.77 0.76 -1.83
N THR A 173 -14.80 2.09 -1.89
CA THR A 173 -15.10 2.83 -3.12
C THR A 173 -13.91 2.74 -4.07
N THR A 174 -14.05 2.01 -5.18
CA THR A 174 -13.08 1.99 -6.28
C THR A 174 -13.27 3.21 -7.18
N ILE A 175 -12.19 3.94 -7.48
CA ILE A 175 -12.22 5.14 -8.35
C ILE A 175 -11.27 4.93 -9.54
N GLU A 176 -11.83 4.79 -10.74
CA GLU A 176 -11.10 4.60 -11.99
C GLU A 176 -11.22 5.84 -12.88
N LEU A 177 -10.29 6.79 -12.71
CA LEU A 177 -10.26 8.06 -13.44
C LEU A 177 -8.88 8.27 -14.09
N PRO A 178 -8.80 8.82 -15.32
CA PRO A 178 -7.53 9.13 -15.98
C PRO A 178 -6.94 10.44 -15.43
N VAL A 179 -6.55 10.44 -14.16
CA VAL A 179 -6.00 11.61 -13.47
C VAL A 179 -4.63 11.30 -12.89
N GLU A 180 -3.69 12.23 -13.05
CA GLU A 180 -2.37 12.13 -12.42
C GLU A 180 -2.49 12.57 -10.96
N ALA A 181 -2.57 11.59 -10.05
CA ALA A 181 -2.72 11.80 -8.62
C ALA A 181 -1.60 11.10 -7.85
N TYR A 182 -0.56 11.86 -7.50
CA TYR A 182 0.61 11.34 -6.77
C TYR A 182 1.39 12.47 -6.08
N ILE A 183 2.24 12.08 -5.12
CA ILE A 183 3.18 12.97 -4.43
C ILE A 183 4.53 12.92 -5.16
N PRO A 184 4.94 13.98 -5.88
CA PRO A 184 6.21 14.02 -6.58
C PRO A 184 7.39 14.15 -5.61
N ASP A 185 8.58 13.66 -6.00
CA ASP A 185 9.82 13.79 -5.22
C ASP A 185 10.25 15.25 -5.05
N THR A 186 9.82 16.12 -5.97
CA THR A 186 10.05 17.57 -5.89
C THR A 186 9.27 18.24 -4.75
N TYR A 187 8.20 17.63 -4.25
CA TYR A 187 7.38 18.18 -3.17
C TYR A 187 7.71 17.53 -1.83
N ILE A 188 7.77 16.19 -1.78
CA ILE A 188 8.22 15.43 -0.61
C ILE A 188 9.37 14.53 -1.03
N PRO A 189 10.63 14.91 -0.77
CA PRO A 189 11.80 14.10 -1.13
C PRO A 189 11.98 12.88 -0.22
N ASP A 190 11.63 13.00 1.07
CA ASP A 190 11.78 11.91 2.04
C ASP A 190 10.71 10.84 1.80
N THR A 191 11.17 9.62 1.49
CA THR A 191 10.29 8.49 1.17
C THR A 191 9.46 8.04 2.38
N ASN A 192 9.98 8.13 3.62
CA ASN A 192 9.23 7.72 4.80
C ASN A 192 8.07 8.68 5.07
N GLN A 193 8.31 9.98 4.97
CA GLN A 193 7.27 11.01 5.06
C GLN A 193 6.24 10.83 3.95
N LYS A 194 6.67 10.57 2.72
CA LYS A 194 5.77 10.32 1.59
C LYS A 194 4.83 9.13 1.87
N VAL A 195 5.38 8.02 2.37
CA VAL A 195 4.60 6.83 2.77
C VAL A 195 3.64 7.14 3.92
N GLU A 196 4.06 7.92 4.91
CA GLU A 196 3.21 8.35 6.02
C GLU A 196 2.02 9.18 5.53
N ILE A 197 2.25 10.15 4.65
CA ILE A 197 1.19 10.96 4.04
C ILE A 197 0.24 10.06 3.24
N TYR A 198 0.74 9.15 2.41
CA TYR A 198 -0.12 8.20 1.68
C TYR A 198 -0.99 7.34 2.61
N LYS A 199 -0.41 6.82 3.71
CA LYS A 199 -1.17 6.08 4.73
C LYS A 199 -2.28 6.92 5.35
N ARG A 200 -1.98 8.17 5.68
CA ARG A 200 -2.97 9.11 6.24
C ARG A 200 -4.07 9.40 5.24
N ILE A 201 -3.73 9.67 3.99
CA ILE A 201 -4.70 9.86 2.90
C ILE A 201 -5.61 8.65 2.79
N ALA A 202 -5.06 7.43 2.72
CA ALA A 202 -5.83 6.19 2.62
C ALA A 202 -6.80 6.01 3.81
N GLY A 203 -6.36 6.35 5.03
CA GLY A 203 -7.15 6.25 6.25
C GLY A 203 -8.17 7.38 6.49
N LEU A 204 -8.31 8.35 5.57
CA LEU A 204 -9.26 9.45 5.73
C LEU A 204 -10.71 8.96 5.76
N ALA A 205 -11.41 9.28 6.86
CA ALA A 205 -12.82 8.95 7.05
C ALA A 205 -13.76 10.18 7.05
N SER A 206 -13.21 11.40 7.11
CA SER A 206 -13.99 12.63 7.19
C SER A 206 -13.35 13.76 6.38
N LEU A 207 -14.18 14.74 5.98
CA LEU A 207 -13.72 15.93 5.29
C LEU A 207 -12.92 16.87 6.21
N SER A 208 -13.13 16.82 7.53
CA SER A 208 -12.36 17.59 8.50
C SER A 208 -10.89 17.14 8.53
N HIS A 209 -10.65 15.82 8.63
CA HIS A 209 -9.29 15.28 8.63
C HIS A 209 -8.57 15.51 7.29
N LEU A 210 -9.32 15.60 6.19
CA LEU A 210 -8.76 15.98 4.89
C LEU A 210 -8.26 17.43 4.94
N GLY A 211 -9.05 18.36 5.46
CA GLY A 211 -8.66 19.77 5.59
C GLY A 211 -7.45 19.96 6.50
N GLU A 212 -7.40 19.27 7.65
CA GLU A 212 -6.24 19.27 8.55
C GLU A 212 -4.97 18.77 7.85
N LEU A 213 -5.10 17.73 7.02
CA LEU A 213 -3.97 17.21 6.24
C LEU A 213 -3.53 18.19 5.14
N GLU A 214 -4.47 18.88 4.48
CA GLU A 214 -4.13 19.92 3.50
C GLU A 214 -3.36 21.08 4.15
N GLU A 215 -3.83 21.58 5.30
CA GLU A 215 -3.16 22.63 6.05
C GLU A 215 -1.76 22.22 6.50
N GLU A 216 -1.60 20.99 7.00
CA GLU A 216 -0.31 20.46 7.39
C GLU A 216 0.65 20.33 6.19
N LEU A 217 0.16 19.87 5.04
CA LEU A 217 0.98 19.75 3.84
C LEU A 217 1.48 21.12 3.39
N VAL A 218 0.63 22.15 3.44
CA VAL A 218 1.00 23.53 3.12
C VAL A 218 2.01 24.08 4.13
N ASP A 219 1.80 23.87 5.42
CA ASP A 219 2.70 24.35 6.48
C ASP A 219 4.10 23.71 6.40
N ARG A 220 4.15 22.40 6.13
CA ARG A 220 5.42 21.64 6.10
C ARG A 220 6.16 21.71 4.78
N PHE A 221 5.44 21.73 3.65
CA PHE A 221 6.02 21.52 2.33
C PHE A 221 5.69 22.64 1.33
N GLY A 222 4.88 23.63 1.72
CA GLY A 222 4.42 24.72 0.86
C GLY A 222 3.29 24.31 -0.08
N ASP A 223 3.05 25.10 -1.12
CA ASP A 223 1.90 24.91 -2.00
C ASP A 223 1.91 23.55 -2.73
N PRO A 224 0.83 22.75 -2.63
CA PRO A 224 0.78 21.44 -3.26
C PRO A 224 0.78 21.56 -4.79
N PRO A 225 1.63 20.82 -5.51
CA PRO A 225 1.64 20.82 -6.97
C PRO A 225 0.39 20.13 -7.54
N GLY A 226 0.14 20.32 -8.84
CA GLY A 226 -1.05 19.79 -9.53
C GLY A 226 -1.38 18.31 -9.22
N PRO A 227 -0.40 17.39 -9.29
CA PRO A 227 -0.64 15.98 -8.95
C PRO A 227 -1.04 15.72 -7.49
N VAL A 228 -0.55 16.54 -6.55
CA VAL A 228 -0.92 16.44 -5.13
C VAL A 228 -2.32 17.00 -4.91
N GLN A 229 -2.66 18.11 -5.55
CA GLN A 229 -4.03 18.64 -5.52
C GLN A 229 -5.04 17.64 -6.07
N ASN A 230 -4.69 16.95 -7.17
CA ASN A 230 -5.51 15.87 -7.72
C ASN A 230 -5.66 14.71 -6.72
N LEU A 231 -4.58 14.33 -6.02
CA LEU A 231 -4.61 13.30 -4.98
C LEU A 231 -5.56 13.66 -3.83
N MET A 232 -5.52 14.92 -3.36
CA MET A 232 -6.43 15.41 -2.31
C MET A 232 -7.88 15.42 -2.80
N ALA A 233 -8.14 15.83 -4.04
CA ALA A 233 -9.47 15.79 -4.63
C ALA A 233 -10.00 14.35 -4.78
N VAL A 234 -9.17 13.39 -5.20
CA VAL A 234 -9.54 11.96 -5.24
C VAL A 234 -9.87 11.45 -3.84
N ALA A 235 -9.08 11.82 -2.82
CA ALA A 235 -9.35 11.46 -1.43
C ALA A 235 -10.68 12.04 -0.95
N LYS A 236 -10.98 13.31 -1.28
CA LYS A 236 -12.26 13.95 -1.00
C LYS A 236 -13.43 13.21 -1.63
N ILE A 237 -13.31 12.89 -2.92
CA ILE A 237 -14.31 12.12 -3.68
C ILE A 237 -14.54 10.76 -3.00
N ARG A 238 -13.48 10.07 -2.59
CA ARG A 238 -13.59 8.78 -1.87
C ARG A 238 -14.38 8.91 -0.57
N VAL A 239 -14.11 9.94 0.23
CA VAL A 239 -14.84 10.19 1.49
C VAL A 239 -16.32 10.47 1.22
N LEU A 240 -16.64 11.33 0.25
CA LEU A 240 -18.03 11.64 -0.15
C LEU A 240 -18.76 10.40 -0.69
N ALA A 241 -18.09 9.65 -1.57
CA ALA A 241 -18.61 8.45 -2.20
C ALA A 241 -18.85 7.33 -1.17
N GLY A 242 -17.96 7.19 -0.17
CA GLY A 242 -18.09 6.23 0.92
C GLY A 242 -19.32 6.48 1.79
N LYS A 243 -19.64 7.75 2.11
CA LYS A 243 -20.88 8.12 2.82
C LYS A 243 -22.13 7.69 2.05
N LEU A 244 -22.08 7.87 0.72
CA LEU A 244 -23.17 7.50 -0.19
C LEU A 244 -23.21 6.00 -0.53
N LYS A 245 -22.31 5.18 0.03
CA LYS A 245 -22.15 3.75 -0.30
C LYS A 245 -21.92 3.47 -1.79
N VAL A 246 -21.22 4.38 -2.46
CA VAL A 246 -20.77 4.17 -3.84
C VAL A 246 -19.71 3.07 -3.82
N LYS A 247 -19.89 2.01 -4.61
CA LYS A 247 -18.91 0.93 -4.79
C LYS A 247 -17.85 1.30 -5.81
N THR A 248 -18.26 1.93 -6.92
CA THR A 248 -17.38 2.11 -8.07
C THR A 248 -17.71 3.41 -8.79
N ILE A 249 -16.67 4.17 -9.18
CA ILE A 249 -16.77 5.37 -10.02
C ILE A 249 -15.84 5.22 -11.22
N ASN A 250 -16.41 5.17 -12.42
CA ASN A 250 -15.66 4.99 -13.66
C ASN A 250 -15.95 6.10 -14.65
N LEU A 251 -14.96 6.46 -15.47
CA LEU A 251 -15.16 7.32 -16.63
C LEU A 251 -15.45 6.48 -17.89
N LEU A 252 -16.66 6.64 -18.45
CA LEU A 252 -17.01 6.19 -19.78
C LEU A 252 -16.86 7.36 -20.78
N PRO A 253 -16.85 7.12 -22.10
CA PRO A 253 -16.77 8.19 -23.09
C PRO A 253 -17.82 9.28 -22.86
N GLY A 254 -17.38 10.47 -22.43
CA GLY A 254 -18.23 11.65 -22.17
C GLY A 254 -19.14 11.58 -20.93
N GLN A 255 -19.01 10.57 -20.06
CA GLN A 255 -19.87 10.45 -18.88
C GLN A 255 -19.23 9.66 -17.73
N PHE A 256 -19.48 10.07 -16.49
CA PHE A 256 -19.19 9.27 -15.32
C PHE A 256 -20.27 8.21 -15.10
N ARG A 257 -19.85 7.03 -14.63
CA ARG A 257 -20.71 5.94 -14.17
C ARG A 257 -20.42 5.69 -12.70
N LEU A 258 -21.42 5.82 -11.85
CA LEU A 258 -21.36 5.51 -10.43
C LEU A 258 -22.23 4.30 -10.16
N LEU A 259 -21.66 3.29 -9.51
CA LEU A 259 -22.38 2.11 -9.02
C LEU A 259 -22.52 2.23 -7.51
N ILE A 260 -23.75 2.24 -7.02
CA ILE A 260 -24.08 2.45 -5.61
C ILE A 260 -24.64 1.15 -5.04
N GLY A 261 -24.09 0.73 -3.91
CA GLY A 261 -24.47 -0.51 -3.25
C GLY A 261 -25.84 -0.45 -2.57
N PRO A 262 -26.37 -1.60 -2.13
CA PRO A 262 -27.63 -1.68 -1.40
C PRO A 262 -27.56 -0.94 -0.07
N GLY A 263 -28.71 -0.38 0.35
CA GLY A 263 -28.83 0.36 1.62
C GLY A 263 -28.18 1.74 1.61
N HIS A 264 -28.00 2.35 0.43
CA HIS A 264 -27.53 3.74 0.28
C HIS A 264 -28.49 4.76 0.95
N PRO A 265 -27.99 5.92 1.41
CA PRO A 265 -28.83 6.93 2.08
C PRO A 265 -29.68 7.81 1.14
N LEU A 266 -29.55 7.63 -0.18
CA LEU A 266 -30.25 8.44 -1.19
C LEU A 266 -31.77 8.27 -1.14
N THR A 267 -32.49 9.39 -1.28
CA THR A 267 -33.95 9.45 -1.38
C THR A 267 -34.41 10.01 -2.71
N GLY A 268 -35.72 9.88 -2.99
CA GLY A 268 -36.35 10.50 -4.15
C GLY A 268 -36.10 12.01 -4.28
N ASN A 269 -36.06 12.74 -3.16
CA ASN A 269 -35.77 14.19 -3.17
C ASN A 269 -34.33 14.48 -3.63
N ASP A 270 -33.36 13.65 -3.22
CA ASP A 270 -31.96 13.81 -3.60
C ASP A 270 -31.78 13.59 -5.11
N LEU A 271 -32.52 12.62 -5.68
CA LEU A 271 -32.54 12.37 -7.12
C LEU A 271 -33.21 13.52 -7.90
N VAL A 272 -34.27 14.13 -7.36
CA VAL A 272 -34.95 15.29 -7.96
C VAL A 272 -34.05 16.53 -7.92
N ASP A 273 -33.38 16.80 -6.80
CA ASP A 273 -32.45 17.91 -6.63
C ASP A 273 -31.29 17.81 -7.64
N VAL A 274 -30.72 16.61 -7.78
CA VAL A 274 -29.67 16.31 -8.76
C VAL A 274 -30.19 16.48 -10.19
N SER A 275 -31.39 15.98 -10.50
CA SER A 275 -32.00 16.11 -11.83
C SER A 275 -32.27 17.57 -12.22
N THR A 276 -32.69 18.39 -11.24
CA THR A 276 -32.95 19.82 -11.43
C THR A 276 -31.65 20.59 -11.67
N ARG A 277 -30.58 20.25 -10.94
CA ARG A 277 -29.28 20.92 -11.06
C ARG A 277 -28.46 20.47 -12.27
N TYR A 278 -28.72 19.28 -12.79
CA TYR A 278 -28.04 18.69 -13.95
C TYR A 278 -29.04 18.23 -15.02
N PRO A 279 -29.80 19.17 -15.64
CA PRO A 279 -30.88 18.83 -16.55
C PRO A 279 -30.34 18.09 -17.78
N ARG A 280 -30.99 16.96 -18.14
CA ARG A 280 -30.63 16.07 -19.27
C ARG A 280 -29.21 15.48 -19.24
N ARG A 281 -28.47 15.67 -18.14
CA ARG A 281 -27.11 15.13 -17.95
C ARG A 281 -27.08 13.91 -17.05
N VAL A 282 -28.10 13.71 -16.22
CA VAL A 282 -28.15 12.59 -15.28
C VAL A 282 -29.16 11.54 -15.76
N LYS A 283 -28.79 10.27 -15.65
CA LYS A 283 -29.67 9.12 -15.83
C LYS A 283 -29.51 8.18 -14.65
N PHE A 284 -30.62 7.60 -14.21
CA PHE A 284 -30.66 6.64 -13.13
C PHE A 284 -31.19 5.32 -13.67
N ASN A 285 -30.48 4.22 -13.38
CA ASN A 285 -30.90 2.88 -13.76
C ASN A 285 -30.79 1.96 -12.54
N ALA A 286 -31.71 1.00 -12.43
CA ALA A 286 -31.53 -0.14 -11.55
C ALA A 286 -30.52 -1.11 -12.20
N ALA A 287 -29.56 -1.60 -11.41
CA ALA A 287 -28.52 -2.52 -11.85
C ALA A 287 -28.51 -3.75 -10.91
N GLY A 288 -29.57 -4.57 -10.99
CA GLY A 288 -29.75 -5.69 -10.06
C GLY A 288 -30.06 -5.19 -8.64
N GLU A 289 -29.25 -5.58 -7.67
CA GLU A 289 -29.32 -5.09 -6.29
C GLU A 289 -28.66 -3.71 -6.10
N ASP A 290 -27.93 -3.24 -7.11
CA ASP A 290 -27.20 -1.97 -7.10
C ASP A 290 -27.97 -0.87 -7.86
N PHE A 291 -27.65 0.38 -7.52
CA PHE A 291 -28.20 1.56 -8.17
C PHE A 291 -27.13 2.24 -9.03
N GLU A 292 -27.41 2.42 -10.33
CA GLU A 292 -26.48 3.04 -11.26
C GLU A 292 -26.88 4.49 -11.55
N ILE A 293 -25.91 5.40 -11.41
CA ILE A 293 -26.05 6.79 -11.83
C ILE A 293 -25.05 7.10 -12.95
N LYS A 294 -25.56 7.61 -14.07
CA LYS A 294 -24.74 8.10 -15.19
C LYS A 294 -24.82 9.61 -15.26
N LEU A 295 -23.67 10.29 -15.19
CA LEU A 295 -23.56 11.75 -15.30
C LEU A 295 -22.76 12.11 -16.55
N ARG A 296 -23.40 12.75 -17.53
CA ARG A 296 -22.72 13.34 -18.69
C ARG A 296 -21.87 14.55 -18.29
N LEU A 297 -20.67 14.64 -18.86
CA LEU A 297 -19.78 15.78 -18.68
C LEU A 297 -20.38 17.08 -19.26
N ALA A 298 -19.93 18.22 -18.75
CA ALA A 298 -20.33 19.54 -19.25
C ALA A 298 -19.35 20.01 -20.33
N GLY A 299 -19.83 20.36 -21.53
CA GLY A 299 -18.99 20.89 -22.61
C GLY A 299 -19.00 20.02 -23.86
N ASP A 300 -18.98 20.65 -25.03
CA ASP A 300 -18.78 19.98 -26.32
C ASP A 300 -17.33 19.44 -26.34
N GLY A 301 -17.14 18.19 -26.77
CA GLY A 301 -15.85 17.51 -26.84
C GLY A 301 -14.90 18.08 -27.90
N ARG A 302 -14.77 19.41 -27.96
CA ARG A 302 -13.96 20.20 -28.89
C ARG A 302 -12.92 21.05 -28.17
N GLY A 303 -12.44 20.59 -27.02
CA GLY A 303 -11.20 21.05 -26.40
C GLY A 303 -10.20 19.90 -26.47
N ASP A 304 -9.15 20.09 -27.25
CA ASP A 304 -7.95 19.26 -27.42
C ASP A 304 -7.79 18.09 -26.42
N GLY A 305 -8.29 16.89 -26.78
CA GLY A 305 -7.77 15.55 -26.45
C GLY A 305 -7.47 15.13 -25.01
N ARG A 306 -7.56 16.01 -24.01
CA ARG A 306 -7.26 15.76 -22.61
C ARG A 306 -8.25 16.54 -21.78
N GLU A 307 -9.27 15.84 -21.27
CA GLU A 307 -10.11 16.37 -20.21
C GLU A 307 -9.18 16.67 -19.02
N ASP A 308 -8.94 17.96 -18.74
CA ASP A 308 -8.06 18.40 -17.67
C ASP A 308 -8.44 17.68 -16.37
N SER A 309 -7.50 17.01 -15.71
CA SER A 309 -7.78 16.19 -14.53
C SER A 309 -8.52 16.98 -13.45
N ARG A 310 -8.20 18.26 -13.31
CA ARG A 310 -8.92 19.18 -12.41
C ARG A 310 -10.38 19.37 -12.80
N PHE A 311 -10.68 19.46 -14.09
CA PHE A 311 -12.04 19.60 -14.58
C PHE A 311 -12.88 18.36 -14.23
N LEU A 312 -12.35 17.16 -14.45
CA LEU A 312 -13.02 15.91 -14.12
C LEU A 312 -13.31 15.78 -12.62
N LEU A 313 -12.29 16.01 -11.79
CA LEU A 313 -12.40 15.93 -10.35
C LEU A 313 -13.41 16.96 -9.81
N THR A 314 -13.36 18.21 -10.32
CA THR A 314 -14.30 19.27 -9.92
C THR A 314 -15.74 18.94 -10.31
N GLN A 315 -15.99 18.37 -11.49
CA GLN A 315 -17.34 17.99 -11.90
C GLN A 315 -17.90 16.89 -11.01
N LEU A 316 -17.08 15.88 -10.69
CA LEU A 316 -17.47 14.74 -9.88
C LEU A 316 -17.69 15.13 -8.41
N GLU A 317 -16.80 15.94 -7.85
CA GLU A 317 -16.93 16.49 -6.50
C GLU A 317 -18.23 17.28 -6.33
N LYS A 318 -18.49 18.25 -7.23
CA LYS A 318 -19.74 19.04 -7.21
C LYS A 318 -20.98 18.16 -7.32
N PHE A 319 -20.90 17.11 -8.11
CA PHE A 319 -22.00 16.17 -8.26
C PHE A 319 -22.26 15.38 -6.97
N LEU A 320 -21.22 14.81 -6.37
CA LEU A 320 -21.32 14.07 -5.10
C LEU A 320 -21.78 14.96 -3.94
N ASP A 321 -21.35 16.22 -3.89
CA ASP A 321 -21.83 17.19 -2.91
C ASP A 321 -23.34 17.44 -3.04
N VAL A 322 -23.84 17.60 -4.27
CA VAL A 322 -25.29 17.79 -4.49
C VAL A 322 -26.06 16.53 -4.13
N LEU A 323 -25.52 15.36 -4.46
CA LEU A 323 -26.11 14.06 -4.17
C LEU A 323 -26.13 13.75 -2.65
N GLY A 324 -25.13 14.23 -1.89
CA GLY A 324 -25.00 14.04 -0.44
C GLY A 324 -25.68 15.08 0.44
N LYS A 325 -26.10 16.23 -0.09
CA LYS A 325 -26.75 17.31 0.69
C LYS A 325 -28.05 16.90 1.39
N GLY A 326 -28.72 15.86 0.89
CA GLY A 326 -29.88 15.27 1.55
C GLY A 326 -29.59 14.67 2.91
N GLU A 327 -28.41 14.09 3.07
CA GLU A 327 -27.97 13.44 4.31
C GLU A 327 -27.60 14.48 5.38
N GLU A 328 -26.88 15.54 5.00
CA GLU A 328 -26.50 16.63 5.92
C GLU A 328 -27.70 17.42 6.45
N LYS A 329 -28.69 17.71 5.59
CA LYS A 329 -29.95 18.34 6.02
C LYS A 329 -30.71 17.48 7.04
N ARG A 330 -30.64 16.14 6.93
CA ARG A 330 -31.29 15.21 7.86
C ARG A 330 -30.52 15.06 9.16
N ALA A 331 -29.19 14.97 9.12
CA ALA A 331 -28.36 14.96 10.32
C ALA A 331 -28.58 16.24 11.15
N GLY A 332 -28.66 17.40 10.49
CA GLY A 332 -28.99 18.67 11.15
C GLY A 332 -30.44 18.80 11.65
N ALA A 333 -31.41 18.13 11.02
CA ALA A 333 -32.81 18.11 11.46
C ALA A 333 -33.02 17.15 12.66
N ALA A 334 -32.40 15.97 12.65
CA ALA A 334 -32.47 15.01 13.75
C ALA A 334 -31.83 15.54 15.05
N LEU A 335 -30.80 16.39 14.94
CA LEU A 335 -30.21 17.12 16.08
C LEU A 335 -31.13 18.22 16.65
N LYS A 336 -32.12 18.71 15.87
CA LYS A 336 -33.11 19.71 16.33
C LYS A 336 -34.38 19.11 16.90
N GLU A 337 -34.63 17.81 16.70
CA GLU A 337 -35.83 17.09 17.18
C GLU A 337 -35.55 16.23 18.43
N SER A 338 -34.54 16.56 19.25
CA SER A 338 -34.47 16.02 20.61
C SER A 338 -35.49 16.75 21.49
N PRO A 339 -36.52 16.10 22.04
CA PRO A 339 -37.50 16.78 22.87
C PRO A 339 -36.82 17.25 24.16
N GLU A 340 -36.91 18.55 24.46
CA GLU A 340 -36.72 19.04 25.82
C GLU A 340 -37.64 18.23 26.74
N VAL A 341 -37.04 17.44 27.62
CA VAL A 341 -37.76 16.80 28.72
C VAL A 341 -38.17 17.94 29.66
N VAL A 342 -39.36 18.49 29.43
CA VAL A 342 -40.05 19.39 30.35
C VAL A 342 -40.40 18.58 31.60
N THR A 343 -39.50 18.56 32.57
CA THR A 343 -39.81 18.13 33.94
C THR A 343 -40.55 19.27 34.64
N ASP A 344 -41.86 19.34 34.43
CA ASP A 344 -42.76 19.95 35.39
C ASP A 344 -43.87 18.94 35.65
N HIS A 345 -43.94 18.40 36.86
CA HIS A 345 -45.19 18.18 37.57
C HIS A 345 -44.91 18.01 39.06
N ARG A 346 -45.19 19.12 39.77
CA ARG A 346 -45.53 19.21 41.18
C ARG A 346 -46.29 17.97 41.67
N ILE A 347 -45.86 17.43 42.81
CA ILE A 347 -46.75 16.70 43.71
C ILE A 347 -46.85 17.49 45.01
N LYS A 348 -48.08 17.89 45.31
CA LYS A 348 -48.55 18.55 46.52
C LYS A 348 -49.18 17.48 47.42
N ILE A 349 -48.99 17.68 48.73
CA ILE A 349 -49.51 16.99 49.92
C ILE A 349 -48.77 15.70 50.28
#